data_AF-H8MNC7-F1
#
_entry.id   AF-H8MNC7-F1
#
_cell.length_a   1.000
_cell.length_b   1.000
_cell.length_c   1.000
_cell.angle_alpha   90.00
_cell.angle_beta   90.00
_cell.angle_gamma   90.00
#
_symmetry.space_group_name_H-M   'P 1'
#
loop_
_entity.id
_entity.type
_entity.pdbx_description
1 polymer ?
#
loop_
_entity_poly.entity_id
_entity_poly.type
_entity_poly.pdbx_seq_one_letter_code
_entity_poly.pdbx_strand_id
1 'polypeptide(L)'
;MNRYAWLLVLPWMAACSSEVTPSTPRSQTQSACGTPATSETLRVMEGLKPHCEGCHAQGARGYFASVEAFQGLLVADARLVKAGDPDGSELLRLLEGRGAGAFKQMPIGQKTYAQLVSEGTAKLPMEAVRAWIQGLGTQQRDARPDRDAPRITRMSADQMQRALYRQLGLGYDDFFVNAKEFGFDMAESRGEEYLPLQSPDAIPAPRQYISGERYHGLGGGSVMNQVSADRTPSPTLALTLTQVSQRWCRKALARQDNTALFPNGAARTADPADVKATLRRWSLHFLGERFTDTQVDELYTDVFVPLATPTDTEPAYVGVCSYFIRHPHWIFY
;
A
#
# COMPACT_ATOMS: atom_id res chain seq x y z
N MET A 1 68.53 -2.95 -49.74
CA MET A 1 67.05 -2.88 -49.76
C MET A 1 66.56 -2.53 -48.37
N ASN A 2 65.89 -1.39 -48.27
CA ASN A 2 65.42 -0.72 -47.05
C ASN A 2 64.45 -1.56 -46.21
N ARG A 3 64.61 -1.57 -44.88
CA ARG A 3 63.47 -1.59 -43.94
C ARG A 3 63.75 -0.71 -42.71
N TYR A 4 62.77 0.14 -42.46
CA TYR A 4 62.76 1.29 -41.55
C TYR A 4 62.55 0.87 -40.09
N ALA A 5 63.32 1.49 -39.19
CA ALA A 5 63.06 1.52 -37.76
C ALA A 5 62.13 2.71 -37.45
N TRP A 6 60.98 2.44 -36.84
CA TRP A 6 60.05 3.46 -36.35
C TRP A 6 60.38 3.81 -34.90
N LEU A 7 60.92 5.01 -34.69
CA LEU A 7 61.07 5.68 -33.39
C LEU A 7 59.73 6.34 -33.03
N LEU A 8 59.09 5.89 -31.94
CA LEU A 8 57.94 6.54 -31.32
C LEU A 8 58.46 7.64 -30.36
N VAL A 9 58.22 8.90 -30.74
CA VAL A 9 58.42 10.08 -29.89
C VAL A 9 57.16 10.28 -29.06
N LEU A 10 57.29 10.16 -27.74
CA LEU A 10 56.26 10.52 -26.76
C LEU A 10 56.33 12.03 -26.47
N PRO A 11 55.25 12.81 -26.65
CA PRO A 11 55.19 14.18 -26.15
C PRO A 11 54.87 14.17 -24.65
N TRP A 12 55.79 14.70 -23.85
CA TRP A 12 55.52 15.13 -22.49
C TRP A 12 54.52 16.31 -22.52
N MET A 13 53.29 16.09 -22.04
CA MET A 13 52.42 17.19 -21.66
C MET A 13 52.69 17.55 -20.20
N ALA A 14 53.12 18.80 -19.99
CA ALA A 14 53.23 19.42 -18.69
C ALA A 14 51.84 19.54 -18.06
N ALA A 15 51.64 18.92 -16.89
CA ALA A 15 50.46 19.09 -16.08
C ALA A 15 50.59 20.39 -15.26
N CYS A 16 49.72 21.36 -15.52
CA CYS A 16 49.50 22.50 -14.63
C CYS A 16 48.85 21.98 -13.34
N SER A 17 49.59 22.09 -12.23
CA SER A 17 49.07 22.01 -10.88
C SER A 17 48.22 23.26 -10.63
N SER A 18 46.91 23.07 -10.58
CA SER A 18 45.99 24.02 -9.94
C SER A 18 45.64 23.43 -8.58
N GLU A 19 46.03 24.09 -7.51
CA GLU A 19 45.56 23.77 -6.15
C GLU A 19 44.04 23.92 -6.13
N VAL A 20 43.34 22.78 -6.16
CA VAL A 20 41.90 22.73 -5.90
C VAL A 20 41.74 22.72 -4.39
N THR A 21 41.44 23.89 -3.82
CA THR A 21 40.93 23.99 -2.46
C THR A 21 39.73 23.05 -2.33
N PRO A 22 39.67 22.16 -1.33
CA PRO A 22 38.53 21.27 -1.15
C PRO A 22 37.32 22.13 -0.79
N SER A 23 36.48 22.38 -1.78
CA SER A 23 35.15 22.95 -1.59
C SER A 23 34.38 22.01 -0.68
N THR A 24 34.22 22.40 0.59
CA THR A 24 33.27 21.79 1.51
C THR A 24 31.95 21.57 0.75
N PRO A 25 31.40 20.35 0.70
CA PRO A 25 30.15 20.12 0.01
C PRO A 25 29.09 20.97 0.71
N ARG A 26 28.73 22.08 0.07
CA ARG A 26 27.59 22.89 0.45
C ARG A 26 26.41 21.94 0.30
N SER A 27 25.83 21.52 1.41
CA SER A 27 24.54 20.86 1.43
C SER A 27 23.55 21.85 0.82
N GLN A 28 23.42 21.84 -0.50
CA GLN A 28 22.30 22.44 -1.19
C GLN A 28 21.11 21.61 -0.73
N THR A 29 20.44 22.07 0.32
CA THR A 29 19.03 21.82 0.52
C THR A 29 18.39 22.14 -0.83
N GLN A 30 18.11 21.10 -1.61
CA GLN A 30 17.35 21.25 -2.84
C GLN A 30 16.03 21.86 -2.40
N SER A 31 15.87 23.16 -2.65
CA SER A 31 14.60 23.83 -2.45
C SER A 31 13.55 23.01 -3.17
N ALA A 32 12.56 22.51 -2.43
CA ALA A 32 11.39 21.89 -3.01
C ALA A 32 10.89 22.80 -4.15
N CYS A 33 10.63 22.25 -5.34
CA CYS A 33 10.22 23.08 -6.49
C CYS A 33 8.70 23.35 -6.47
N GLY A 34 8.10 23.28 -5.29
CA GLY A 34 6.70 23.61 -5.04
C GLY A 34 6.59 24.81 -4.09
N THR A 35 5.41 25.45 -4.08
CA THR A 35 5.14 26.53 -3.13
C THR A 35 5.23 25.97 -1.70
N PRO A 36 6.10 26.50 -0.83
CA PRO A 36 6.22 26.03 0.55
C PRO A 36 4.93 26.33 1.32
N ALA A 37 4.62 25.49 2.31
CA ALA A 37 3.47 25.70 3.17
C ALA A 37 3.66 26.99 4.00
N THR A 38 2.62 27.81 4.05
CA THR A 38 2.61 28.99 4.94
C THR A 38 2.17 28.59 6.35
N SER A 39 2.44 29.44 7.34
CA SER A 39 1.89 29.27 8.69
C SER A 39 0.36 29.21 8.70
N GLU A 40 -0.28 29.91 7.77
CA GLU A 40 -1.74 29.90 7.62
C GLU A 40 -2.23 28.58 7.03
N THR A 41 -1.53 28.02 6.05
CA THR A 41 -1.79 26.66 5.55
C THR A 41 -1.68 25.63 6.67
N LEU A 42 -0.65 25.73 7.52
CA LEU A 42 -0.48 24.84 8.68
C LEU A 42 -1.66 24.98 9.67
N ARG A 43 -2.09 26.22 9.97
CA ARG A 43 -3.25 26.48 10.84
C ARG A 43 -4.53 25.84 10.31
N VAL A 44 -4.78 25.95 9.00
CA VAL A 44 -5.95 25.34 8.35
C VAL A 44 -5.85 23.82 8.37
N MET A 45 -4.67 23.25 8.06
CA MET A 45 -4.45 21.80 8.13
C MET A 45 -4.78 21.26 9.52
N GLU A 46 -4.20 21.83 10.58
CA GLU A 46 -4.42 21.41 11.97
C GLU A 46 -5.88 21.63 12.42
N GLY A 47 -6.55 22.66 11.89
CA GLY A 47 -7.97 22.89 12.16
C GLY A 47 -8.91 21.85 11.55
N LEU A 48 -8.57 21.33 10.36
CA LEU A 48 -9.33 20.28 9.65
C LEU A 48 -8.98 18.87 10.16
N LYS A 49 -7.74 18.67 10.62
CA LYS A 49 -7.15 17.37 10.98
C LYS A 49 -8.05 16.47 11.84
N PRO A 50 -8.69 16.93 12.94
CA PRO A 50 -9.50 16.06 13.81
C PRO A 50 -10.67 15.35 13.12
N HIS A 51 -11.14 15.89 11.99
CA HIS A 51 -12.30 15.38 11.25
C HIS A 51 -11.91 14.79 9.89
N CYS A 52 -10.67 14.99 9.44
CA CYS A 52 -10.22 14.59 8.11
C CYS A 52 -9.12 13.53 8.15
N GLU A 53 -8.22 13.56 9.14
CA GLU A 53 -7.03 12.71 9.17
C GLU A 53 -7.37 11.22 9.19
N GLY A 54 -8.41 10.77 9.90
CA GLY A 54 -8.73 9.34 9.99
C GLY A 54 -8.86 8.63 8.63
N CYS A 55 -9.43 9.30 7.62
CA CYS A 55 -9.55 8.79 6.26
C CYS A 55 -8.44 9.27 5.31
N HIS A 56 -7.69 10.29 5.70
CA HIS A 56 -6.65 10.94 4.90
C HIS A 56 -5.24 10.76 5.48
N ALA A 57 -5.08 9.86 6.45
CA ALA A 57 -3.80 9.47 7.06
C ALA A 57 -2.99 8.54 6.16
N GLN A 58 -3.55 8.12 5.01
CA GLN A 58 -2.94 7.29 3.97
C GLN A 58 -3.47 7.70 2.58
N GLY A 59 -2.65 7.55 1.53
CA GLY A 59 -3.08 7.72 0.13
C GLY A 59 -2.51 8.94 -0.60
N ALA A 60 -2.92 9.12 -1.86
CA ALA A 60 -2.33 10.07 -2.80
C ALA A 60 -3.11 11.40 -2.95
N ARG A 61 -4.17 11.63 -2.17
CA ARG A 61 -5.04 12.81 -2.28
C ARG A 61 -5.39 13.38 -0.92
N GLY A 62 -5.08 14.66 -0.73
CA GLY A 62 -5.37 15.37 0.52
C GLY A 62 -4.76 14.68 1.73
N TYR A 63 -3.48 14.34 1.69
CA TYR A 63 -2.77 13.60 2.74
C TYR A 63 -2.46 14.51 3.94
N PHE A 64 -2.82 14.10 5.16
CA PHE A 64 -2.69 14.93 6.38
C PHE A 64 -1.48 14.57 7.28
N ALA A 65 -0.62 13.62 6.87
CA ALA A 65 0.49 13.18 7.72
C ALA A 65 1.62 14.22 7.87
N SER A 66 1.73 15.18 6.94
CA SER A 66 2.68 16.30 7.02
C SER A 66 2.14 17.53 6.30
N VAL A 67 2.62 18.71 6.71
CA VAL A 67 2.20 19.98 6.08
C VAL A 67 2.68 20.09 4.65
N GLU A 68 3.84 19.51 4.33
CA GLU A 68 4.40 19.43 2.99
C GLU A 68 3.49 18.60 2.07
N ALA A 69 2.97 17.47 2.56
CA ALA A 69 2.08 16.64 1.77
C ALA A 69 0.69 17.27 1.62
N PHE A 70 0.17 17.90 2.67
CA PHE A 70 -1.07 18.67 2.59
C PHE A 70 -0.95 19.79 1.54
N GLN A 71 0.15 20.55 1.58
CA GLN A 71 0.46 21.59 0.62
C GLN A 71 0.61 21.04 -0.81
N GLY A 72 1.39 19.98 -1.01
CA GLY A 72 1.69 19.43 -2.34
C GLY A 72 0.55 18.64 -2.99
N LEU A 73 -0.27 17.94 -2.19
CA LEU A 73 -1.31 17.02 -2.69
C LEU A 73 -2.73 17.60 -2.61
N LEU A 74 -2.99 18.59 -1.75
CA LEU A 74 -4.28 19.28 -1.66
C LEU A 74 -4.20 20.71 -2.20
N VAL A 75 -3.37 21.55 -1.55
CA VAL A 75 -3.38 23.00 -1.76
C VAL A 75 -2.90 23.36 -3.17
N ALA A 76 -1.86 22.68 -3.65
CA ALA A 76 -1.31 22.88 -4.98
C ALA A 76 -2.08 22.17 -6.11
N ASP A 77 -3.12 21.37 -5.79
CA ASP A 77 -3.97 20.75 -6.81
C ASP A 77 -5.15 21.67 -7.15
N ALA A 78 -5.06 22.37 -8.29
CA ALA A 78 -6.09 23.31 -8.76
C ALA A 78 -7.48 22.69 -8.98
N ARG A 79 -7.58 21.36 -9.03
CA ARG A 79 -8.87 20.65 -9.07
C ARG A 79 -9.57 20.64 -7.71
N LEU A 80 -8.80 20.74 -6.63
CA LEU A 80 -9.26 20.72 -5.25
C LEU A 80 -9.30 22.13 -4.65
N VAL A 81 -8.23 22.91 -4.82
CA VAL A 81 -8.09 24.27 -4.31
C VAL A 81 -7.69 25.22 -5.44
N LYS A 82 -8.58 26.15 -5.80
CA LYS A 82 -8.30 27.24 -6.73
C LYS A 82 -7.91 28.48 -5.92
N ALA A 83 -6.61 28.77 -5.90
CA ALA A 83 -6.08 29.94 -5.22
C ALA A 83 -6.77 31.24 -5.68
N GLY A 84 -7.25 32.04 -4.72
CA GLY A 84 -8.00 33.27 -4.98
C GLY A 84 -9.46 33.07 -5.39
N ASP A 85 -9.94 31.83 -5.56
CA ASP A 85 -11.31 31.49 -5.96
C ASP A 85 -11.91 30.41 -5.04
N PRO A 86 -12.42 30.81 -3.86
CA PRO A 86 -13.03 29.88 -2.91
C PRO A 86 -14.25 29.16 -3.47
N ASP A 87 -15.11 29.84 -4.22
CA ASP A 87 -16.33 29.25 -4.77
C ASP A 87 -16.04 28.25 -5.89
N GLY A 88 -14.98 28.48 -6.65
CA GLY A 88 -14.49 27.54 -7.65
C GLY A 88 -13.70 26.36 -7.06
N SER A 89 -13.38 26.35 -5.77
CA SER A 89 -12.61 25.27 -5.12
C SER A 89 -13.50 24.09 -4.71
N GLU A 90 -13.13 22.87 -5.12
CA GLU A 90 -13.88 21.66 -4.77
C GLU A 90 -13.75 21.33 -3.28
N LEU A 91 -12.64 21.68 -2.62
CA LEU A 91 -12.47 21.49 -1.18
C LEU A 91 -13.59 22.17 -0.40
N LEU A 92 -13.88 23.45 -0.70
CA LEU A 92 -14.91 24.20 0.01
C LEU A 92 -16.29 23.60 -0.26
N ARG A 93 -16.57 23.22 -1.52
CA ARG A 93 -17.81 22.51 -1.89
C ARG A 93 -17.98 21.21 -1.12
N LEU A 94 -16.93 20.40 -0.96
CA LEU A 94 -16.99 19.15 -0.19
C LEU A 94 -17.28 19.42 1.30
N LEU A 95 -16.65 20.42 1.90
CA LEU A 95 -16.88 20.78 3.31
C LEU A 95 -18.31 21.29 3.56
N GLU A 96 -18.93 21.92 2.55
CA GLU A 96 -20.31 22.39 2.60
C GLU A 96 -21.35 21.33 2.18
N GLY A 97 -20.90 20.17 1.68
CA GLY A 97 -21.79 19.10 1.18
C GLY A 97 -22.36 19.33 -0.23
N ARG A 98 -21.64 20.10 -1.05
CA ARG A 98 -22.00 20.47 -2.43
C ARG A 98 -20.96 19.97 -3.45
N GLY A 99 -20.23 18.89 -3.14
CA GLY A 99 -19.19 18.31 -3.99
C GLY A 99 -19.72 17.89 -5.35
N ALA A 100 -18.94 18.16 -6.40
CA ALA A 100 -19.32 17.87 -7.78
C ALA A 100 -18.94 16.43 -8.19
N GLY A 101 -17.93 15.84 -7.55
CA GLY A 101 -17.41 14.51 -7.88
C GLY A 101 -18.22 13.32 -7.37
N ALA A 102 -17.51 12.21 -7.19
CA ALA A 102 -18.04 10.95 -6.66
C ALA A 102 -18.53 11.07 -5.21
N PHE A 103 -17.91 11.96 -4.42
CA PHE A 103 -18.35 12.29 -3.08
C PHE A 103 -19.04 13.65 -3.10
N LYS A 104 -20.18 13.74 -2.41
CA LYS A 104 -20.93 14.99 -2.26
C LYS A 104 -20.47 15.82 -1.08
N GLN A 105 -19.80 15.21 -0.11
CA GLN A 105 -19.34 15.88 1.09
C GLN A 105 -18.06 15.25 1.65
N MET A 106 -17.35 16.05 2.45
CA MET A 106 -16.34 15.60 3.40
C MET A 106 -16.56 16.31 4.76
N PRO A 107 -16.43 15.62 5.91
CA PRO A 107 -16.23 14.18 6.06
C PRO A 107 -17.36 13.34 5.46
N ILE A 108 -17.04 12.10 5.07
CA ILE A 108 -18.04 11.13 4.62
C ILE A 108 -18.86 10.70 5.84
N GLY A 109 -20.17 10.93 5.82
CA GLY A 109 -21.03 10.60 6.96
C GLY A 109 -22.37 11.32 6.91
N GLN A 110 -23.05 11.38 8.05
CA GLN A 110 -24.36 12.04 8.14
C GLN A 110 -24.28 13.57 8.19
N LYS A 111 -23.16 14.13 8.68
CA LYS A 111 -22.98 15.57 8.85
C LYS A 111 -21.88 16.12 7.95
N THR A 112 -22.12 17.27 7.33
CA THR A 112 -21.10 18.03 6.61
C THR A 112 -20.14 18.71 7.58
N TYR A 113 -18.94 19.07 7.14
CA TYR A 113 -18.03 19.84 8.00
C TYR A 113 -18.67 21.16 8.46
N ALA A 114 -19.40 21.85 7.58
CA ALA A 114 -20.14 23.06 7.92
C ALA A 114 -21.15 22.83 9.06
N GLN A 115 -21.85 21.70 9.07
CA GLN A 115 -22.74 21.32 10.18
C GLN A 115 -21.94 21.05 11.47
N LEU A 116 -20.80 20.35 11.39
CA LEU A 116 -19.93 20.10 12.53
C LEU A 116 -19.41 21.41 13.16
N VAL A 117 -19.14 22.43 12.36
CA VAL A 117 -18.78 23.78 12.84
C VAL A 117 -19.97 24.42 13.56
N SER A 118 -21.17 24.39 12.96
CA SER A 118 -22.36 24.99 13.56
C SER A 118 -22.75 24.38 14.91
N GLU A 119 -22.41 23.10 15.11
CA GLU A 119 -22.64 22.35 16.35
C GLU A 119 -21.48 22.49 17.36
N GLY A 120 -20.41 23.20 17.00
CA GLY A 120 -19.24 23.40 17.86
C GLY A 120 -18.31 22.19 17.98
N THR A 121 -18.53 21.13 17.19
CA THR A 121 -17.67 19.93 17.18
C THR A 121 -16.40 20.16 16.35
N ALA A 122 -16.50 20.94 15.27
CA ALA A 122 -15.36 21.43 14.50
C ALA A 122 -15.06 22.88 14.86
N LYS A 123 -13.77 23.20 15.06
CA LYS A 123 -13.34 24.51 15.58
C LYS A 123 -12.90 25.50 14.50
N LEU A 124 -12.40 25.02 13.36
CA LEU A 124 -12.01 25.89 12.25
C LEU A 124 -13.26 26.22 11.44
N PRO A 125 -13.69 27.49 11.40
CA PRO A 125 -14.96 27.82 10.79
C PRO A 125 -14.83 27.98 9.27
N MET A 126 -15.96 27.87 8.57
CA MET A 126 -15.98 27.83 7.10
C MET A 126 -15.50 29.12 6.46
N GLU A 127 -15.78 30.28 7.08
CA GLU A 127 -15.28 31.57 6.66
C GLU A 127 -13.75 31.67 6.74
N ALA A 128 -13.12 30.99 7.70
CA ALA A 128 -11.66 30.95 7.81
C ALA A 128 -11.04 30.14 6.66
N VAL A 129 -11.63 29.01 6.30
CA VAL A 129 -11.18 28.21 5.14
C VAL A 129 -11.35 29.00 3.85
N ARG A 130 -12.50 29.68 3.69
CA ARG A 130 -12.78 30.55 2.54
C ARG A 130 -11.79 31.70 2.43
N ALA A 131 -11.54 32.42 3.53
CA ALA A 131 -10.58 33.51 3.58
C ALA A 131 -9.15 33.04 3.28
N TRP A 132 -8.78 31.87 3.79
CA TRP A 132 -7.50 31.24 3.46
C TRP A 132 -7.37 30.98 1.96
N ILE A 133 -8.34 30.30 1.32
CA ILE A 133 -8.30 30.05 -0.13
C ILE A 133 -8.24 31.37 -0.92
N GLN A 134 -9.00 32.37 -0.51
CA GLN A 134 -9.01 33.70 -1.12
C GLN A 134 -7.64 34.39 -1.05
N GLY A 135 -6.91 34.19 0.06
CA GLY A 135 -5.59 34.76 0.30
C GLY A 135 -4.43 33.96 -0.30
N LEU A 136 -4.68 32.78 -0.88
CA LEU A 136 -3.63 31.99 -1.53
C LEU A 136 -3.16 32.70 -2.81
N GLY A 137 -1.84 32.86 -2.93
CA GLY A 137 -1.19 33.20 -4.21
C GLY A 137 -1.18 32.01 -5.17
N THR A 138 -0.56 32.18 -6.35
CA THR A 138 -0.36 31.07 -7.29
C THR A 138 0.38 29.91 -6.61
N GLN A 139 -0.22 28.72 -6.65
CA GLN A 139 0.37 27.52 -6.07
C GLN A 139 1.10 26.74 -7.17
N GLN A 140 2.38 26.49 -6.97
CA GLN A 140 3.17 25.63 -7.83
C GLN A 140 3.17 24.22 -7.22
N ARG A 141 2.63 23.27 -7.99
CA ARG A 141 2.73 21.85 -7.64
C ARG A 141 4.10 21.34 -8.06
N ASP A 142 4.86 20.82 -7.10
CA ASP A 142 6.01 19.97 -7.45
C ASP A 142 5.45 18.64 -7.95
N ALA A 143 5.53 18.41 -9.26
CA ALA A 143 5.11 17.16 -9.88
C ALA A 143 6.17 16.06 -9.72
N ARG A 144 7.35 16.39 -9.21
CA ARG A 144 8.40 15.40 -8.97
C ARG A 144 8.03 14.62 -7.70
N PRO A 145 8.24 13.30 -7.69
CA PRO A 145 8.12 12.51 -6.47
C PRO A 145 9.05 13.09 -5.40
N ASP A 146 8.51 13.32 -4.20
CA ASP A 146 9.35 13.64 -3.05
C ASP A 146 10.36 12.50 -2.86
N ARG A 147 11.65 12.86 -2.86
CA ARG A 147 12.75 11.90 -2.74
C ARG A 147 12.78 11.28 -1.34
N ASP A 148 12.33 12.04 -0.35
CA ASP A 148 12.39 11.67 1.07
C ASP A 148 11.04 11.11 1.56
N ALA A 149 9.98 11.18 0.73
CA ALA A 149 8.71 10.55 1.06
C ALA A 149 8.88 9.03 1.20
N PRO A 150 8.31 8.42 2.26
CA PRO A 150 8.23 6.97 2.39
C PRO A 150 7.61 6.36 1.15
N ARG A 151 8.39 5.55 0.43
CA ARG A 151 7.93 4.88 -0.80
C ARG A 151 7.14 3.65 -0.46
N ILE A 152 5.90 3.86 -0.04
CA ILE A 152 4.96 2.78 0.21
C ILE A 152 4.51 2.23 -1.15
N THR A 153 4.86 0.98 -1.44
CA THR A 153 4.45 0.32 -2.68
C THR A 153 3.53 -0.86 -2.38
N ARG A 154 2.40 -0.94 -3.07
CA ARG A 154 1.55 -2.14 -3.01
C ARG A 154 2.29 -3.33 -3.59
N MET A 155 2.23 -4.48 -2.92
CA MET A 155 2.66 -5.76 -3.48
C MET A 155 1.96 -6.00 -4.83
N SER A 156 2.75 -6.35 -5.85
CA SER A 156 2.22 -6.91 -7.10
C SER A 156 1.55 -8.27 -6.86
N ALA A 157 0.71 -8.73 -7.79
CA ALA A 157 0.09 -10.05 -7.71
C ALA A 157 1.13 -11.18 -7.55
N ASP A 158 2.24 -11.09 -8.27
CA ASP A 158 3.40 -11.98 -8.14
C ASP A 158 4.02 -11.97 -6.73
N GLN A 159 4.16 -10.80 -6.12
CA GLN A 159 4.68 -10.67 -4.76
C GLN A 159 3.69 -11.26 -3.74
N MET A 160 2.39 -10.97 -3.90
CA MET A 160 1.33 -11.54 -3.05
C MET A 160 1.32 -13.07 -3.14
N GLN A 161 1.35 -13.64 -4.34
CA GLN A 161 1.38 -15.08 -4.57
C GLN A 161 2.61 -15.72 -3.88
N ARG A 162 3.81 -15.18 -4.10
CA ARG A 162 5.04 -15.71 -3.47
C ARG A 162 5.05 -15.54 -1.95
N ALA A 163 4.58 -14.42 -1.45
CA ALA A 163 4.46 -14.16 -0.01
C ALA A 163 3.51 -15.17 0.62
N LEU A 164 2.33 -15.39 0.02
CA LEU A 164 1.36 -16.37 0.48
C LEU A 164 1.93 -17.79 0.49
N TYR A 165 2.63 -18.23 -0.56
CA TYR A 165 3.30 -19.54 -0.55
C TYR A 165 4.26 -19.67 0.63
N ARG A 166 5.17 -18.71 0.79
CA ARG A 166 6.21 -18.77 1.83
C ARG A 166 5.63 -18.66 3.24
N GLN A 167 4.78 -17.68 3.48
CA GLN A 167 4.26 -17.39 4.83
C GLN A 167 3.21 -18.41 5.27
N LEU A 168 2.46 -19.02 4.34
CA LEU A 168 1.50 -20.05 4.67
C LEU A 168 2.08 -21.47 4.62
N GLY A 169 3.36 -21.64 4.28
CA GLY A 169 3.95 -22.98 4.13
C GLY A 169 3.26 -23.80 3.03
N LEU A 170 2.80 -23.13 1.99
CA LEU A 170 2.15 -23.75 0.83
C LEU A 170 3.11 -23.78 -0.35
N GLY A 171 2.91 -24.72 -1.27
CA GLY A 171 3.69 -24.89 -2.47
C GLY A 171 2.85 -24.94 -3.74
N TYR A 172 3.51 -25.02 -4.89
CA TYR A 172 2.84 -25.15 -6.18
C TYR A 172 1.90 -26.38 -6.22
N ASP A 173 2.38 -27.52 -5.73
CA ASP A 173 1.65 -28.80 -5.76
C ASP A 173 0.38 -28.81 -4.89
N ASP A 174 0.21 -27.83 -4.02
CA ASP A 174 -1.02 -27.64 -3.24
C ASP A 174 -2.21 -27.21 -4.12
N PHE A 175 -1.93 -26.56 -5.25
CA PHE A 175 -2.93 -25.93 -6.11
C PHE A 175 -2.95 -26.51 -7.53
N PHE A 176 -1.82 -27.04 -7.98
CA PHE A 176 -1.64 -27.49 -9.35
C PHE A 176 -1.16 -28.94 -9.39
N VAL A 177 -1.45 -29.60 -10.51
CA VAL A 177 -0.82 -30.85 -10.93
C VAL A 177 -0.13 -30.62 -12.27
N ASN A 178 0.95 -31.35 -12.51
CA ASN A 178 1.64 -31.30 -13.79
C ASN A 178 0.77 -31.98 -14.85
N ALA A 179 0.48 -31.24 -15.91
CA ALA A 179 -0.24 -31.73 -17.08
C ALA A 179 0.62 -31.51 -18.34
N LYS A 180 0.17 -32.09 -19.46
CA LYS A 180 0.78 -31.87 -20.77
C LYS A 180 -0.29 -31.57 -21.80
N GLU A 181 -0.01 -30.60 -22.65
CA GLU A 181 -0.86 -30.26 -23.79
C GLU A 181 0.02 -30.02 -25.02
N PHE A 182 -0.22 -30.77 -26.09
CA PHE A 182 0.61 -30.79 -27.31
C PHE A 182 2.11 -30.97 -27.06
N GLY A 183 2.48 -31.69 -25.99
CA GLY A 183 3.89 -31.95 -25.62
C GLY A 183 4.55 -30.86 -24.76
N PHE A 184 3.83 -29.78 -24.42
CA PHE A 184 4.30 -28.75 -23.50
C PHE A 184 3.83 -29.02 -22.07
N ASP A 185 4.68 -28.68 -21.10
CA ASP A 185 4.31 -28.78 -19.68
C ASP A 185 3.31 -27.68 -19.31
N MET A 186 2.20 -28.09 -18.72
CA MET A 186 1.09 -27.24 -18.32
C MET A 186 0.79 -27.38 -16.83
N ALA A 187 0.27 -26.31 -16.23
CA ALA A 187 -0.27 -26.28 -14.90
C ALA A 187 -1.77 -26.57 -14.94
N GLU A 188 -2.20 -27.73 -14.46
CA GLU A 188 -3.62 -28.03 -14.29
C GLU A 188 -4.06 -27.75 -12.87
N SER A 189 -5.10 -26.94 -12.71
CA SER A 189 -5.68 -26.64 -11.41
C SER A 189 -6.25 -27.90 -10.77
N ARG A 190 -6.02 -28.08 -9.46
CA ARG A 190 -6.67 -29.14 -8.67
C ARG A 190 -8.17 -28.92 -8.43
N GLY A 191 -8.71 -27.78 -8.85
CA GLY A 191 -10.10 -27.39 -8.66
C GLY A 191 -10.24 -25.90 -8.37
N GLU A 192 -11.35 -25.29 -8.78
CA GLU A 192 -11.60 -23.86 -8.53
C GLU A 192 -11.70 -23.55 -7.04
N GLU A 193 -12.17 -24.50 -6.25
CA GLU A 193 -12.33 -24.37 -4.82
C GLU A 193 -11.01 -24.09 -4.12
N TYR A 194 -9.85 -24.46 -4.69
CA TYR A 194 -8.55 -24.15 -4.10
C TYR A 194 -8.11 -22.70 -4.34
N LEU A 195 -8.86 -21.93 -5.13
CA LEU A 195 -8.52 -20.58 -5.56
C LEU A 195 -7.07 -20.50 -6.06
N PRO A 196 -6.67 -21.33 -7.05
CA PRO A 196 -5.34 -21.26 -7.63
C PRO A 196 -5.08 -19.85 -8.16
N LEU A 197 -3.84 -19.40 -8.00
CA LEU A 197 -3.41 -18.07 -8.37
C LEU A 197 -2.12 -18.21 -9.16
N GLN A 198 -2.16 -17.83 -10.44
CA GLN A 198 -1.03 -18.00 -11.36
C GLN A 198 -1.14 -16.98 -12.48
N SER A 199 0.00 -16.40 -12.89
CA SER A 199 0.06 -15.53 -14.06
C SER A 199 -0.35 -16.29 -15.33
N PRO A 200 -1.13 -15.70 -16.25
CA PRO A 200 -1.35 -16.25 -17.58
C PRO A 200 -0.05 -16.50 -18.36
N ASP A 201 1.02 -15.77 -18.03
CA ASP A 201 2.33 -15.89 -18.66
C ASP A 201 3.28 -16.83 -17.88
N ALA A 202 2.79 -17.52 -16.84
CA ALA A 202 3.63 -18.40 -16.03
C ALA A 202 4.13 -19.61 -16.84
N ILE A 203 5.24 -20.19 -16.39
CA ILE A 203 5.75 -21.48 -16.87
C ILE A 203 5.86 -22.41 -15.65
N PRO A 204 5.21 -23.59 -15.63
CA PRO A 204 4.33 -24.15 -16.66
C PRO A 204 3.09 -23.29 -16.95
N ALA A 205 2.66 -23.26 -18.21
CA ALA A 205 1.53 -22.43 -18.64
C ALA A 205 0.20 -22.97 -18.08
N PRO A 206 -0.75 -22.12 -17.67
CA PRO A 206 -2.03 -22.60 -17.16
C PRO A 206 -2.81 -23.34 -18.24
N ARG A 207 -3.23 -24.58 -17.96
CA ARG A 207 -4.06 -25.39 -18.87
C ARG A 207 -5.48 -24.82 -19.05
N GLN A 208 -5.96 -24.08 -18.06
CA GLN A 208 -7.29 -23.46 -18.03
C GLN A 208 -7.18 -22.00 -17.58
N TYR A 209 -8.07 -21.14 -18.09
CA TYR A 209 -8.02 -19.69 -17.86
C TYR A 209 -8.40 -19.25 -16.42
N ILE A 210 -9.00 -20.12 -15.61
CA ILE A 210 -9.64 -19.76 -14.33
C ILE A 210 -8.64 -19.21 -13.28
N SER A 211 -7.37 -19.63 -13.32
CA SER A 211 -6.35 -19.08 -12.41
C SER A 211 -5.95 -17.63 -12.76
N GLY A 212 -6.09 -17.25 -14.04
CA GLY A 212 -5.74 -15.93 -14.56
C GLY A 212 -6.66 -14.83 -14.06
N GLU A 213 -7.97 -15.08 -13.92
CA GLU A 213 -8.92 -14.08 -13.43
C GLU A 213 -8.60 -13.60 -12.01
N ARG A 214 -8.23 -14.52 -11.11
CA ARG A 214 -7.82 -14.17 -9.73
C ARG A 214 -6.49 -13.44 -9.70
N TYR A 215 -5.56 -13.86 -10.55
CA TYR A 215 -4.27 -13.16 -10.69
C TYR A 215 -4.47 -11.72 -11.16
N HIS A 216 -5.33 -11.49 -12.17
CA HIS A 216 -5.74 -10.16 -12.61
C HIS A 216 -6.52 -9.39 -11.53
N GLY A 217 -7.36 -10.07 -10.75
CA GLY A 217 -8.08 -9.47 -9.62
C GLY A 217 -7.14 -8.90 -8.55
N LEU A 218 -5.96 -9.49 -8.36
CA LEU A 218 -4.88 -8.94 -7.51
C LEU A 218 -4.03 -7.85 -8.20
N GLY A 219 -4.41 -7.42 -9.40
CA GLY A 219 -3.72 -6.42 -10.22
C GLY A 219 -2.55 -6.98 -11.04
N GLY A 220 -2.53 -8.29 -11.30
CA GLY A 220 -1.55 -8.92 -12.17
C GLY A 220 -1.73 -8.52 -13.64
N GLY A 221 -0.62 -8.37 -14.37
CA GLY A 221 -0.62 -8.12 -15.82
C GLY A 221 -0.42 -9.40 -16.64
N SER A 222 -0.51 -9.29 -17.95
CA SER A 222 -0.10 -10.34 -18.89
C SER A 222 0.50 -9.70 -20.14
N VAL A 223 1.74 -10.03 -20.45
CA VAL A 223 2.44 -9.63 -21.67
C VAL A 223 1.78 -10.27 -22.89
N MET A 224 1.42 -11.56 -22.81
CA MET A 224 0.79 -12.27 -23.93
C MET A 224 -0.56 -11.67 -24.30
N ASN A 225 -1.31 -11.18 -23.31
CA ASN A 225 -2.62 -10.54 -23.50
C ASN A 225 -2.55 -9.00 -23.54
N GLN A 226 -1.35 -8.40 -23.51
CA GLN A 226 -1.14 -6.94 -23.49
C GLN A 226 -1.87 -6.23 -22.33
N VAL A 227 -2.02 -6.89 -21.18
CA VAL A 227 -2.61 -6.34 -19.96
C VAL A 227 -1.50 -5.81 -19.06
N SER A 228 -1.52 -4.51 -18.78
CA SER A 228 -0.57 -3.91 -17.82
C SER A 228 -0.92 -4.31 -16.38
N ALA A 229 0.10 -4.54 -15.55
CA ALA A 229 -0.11 -4.73 -14.12
C ALA A 229 -0.66 -3.44 -13.48
N ASP A 230 -1.64 -3.58 -12.59
CA ASP A 230 -2.25 -2.46 -11.86
C ASP A 230 -1.93 -2.57 -10.38
N ARG A 231 -1.19 -1.60 -9.82
CA ARG A 231 -0.85 -1.55 -8.39
C ARG A 231 -1.80 -0.69 -7.56
N THR A 232 -2.88 -0.20 -8.14
CA THR A 232 -3.87 0.64 -7.46
C THR A 232 -4.68 -0.20 -6.45
N PRO A 233 -4.93 0.32 -5.23
CA PRO A 233 -5.93 -0.28 -4.35
C PRO A 233 -7.32 -0.16 -4.99
N SER A 234 -7.99 -1.28 -5.22
CA SER A 234 -9.30 -1.33 -5.87
C SER A 234 -10.28 -2.23 -5.11
N PRO A 235 -11.60 -2.06 -5.30
CA PRO A 235 -12.59 -3.00 -4.76
C PRO A 235 -12.34 -4.44 -5.24
N THR A 236 -11.94 -4.62 -6.50
CA THR A 236 -11.60 -5.93 -7.06
C THR A 236 -10.46 -6.58 -6.28
N LEU A 237 -9.37 -5.84 -6.02
CA LEU A 237 -8.27 -6.32 -5.20
C LEU A 237 -8.75 -6.77 -3.81
N ALA A 238 -9.53 -5.93 -3.13
CA ALA A 238 -9.99 -6.22 -1.77
C ALA A 238 -10.88 -7.48 -1.73
N LEU A 239 -11.78 -7.63 -2.71
CA LEU A 239 -12.66 -8.80 -2.83
C LEU A 239 -11.86 -10.07 -3.14
N THR A 240 -10.96 -10.02 -4.12
CA THR A 240 -10.11 -11.16 -4.50
C THR A 240 -9.20 -11.57 -3.34
N LEU A 241 -8.51 -10.62 -2.70
CA LEU A 241 -7.62 -10.92 -1.58
C LEU A 241 -8.39 -11.49 -0.37
N THR A 242 -9.63 -11.06 -0.14
CA THR A 242 -10.47 -11.64 0.91
C THR A 242 -10.76 -13.12 0.68
N GLN A 243 -11.17 -13.49 -0.53
CA GLN A 243 -11.47 -14.90 -0.84
C GLN A 243 -10.20 -15.76 -0.79
N VAL A 244 -9.12 -15.28 -1.43
CA VAL A 244 -7.83 -15.98 -1.50
C VAL A 244 -7.25 -16.19 -0.11
N SER A 245 -7.16 -15.13 0.71
CA SER A 245 -6.59 -15.21 2.07
C SER A 245 -7.35 -16.20 2.95
N GLN A 246 -8.69 -16.15 2.97
CA GLN A 246 -9.50 -17.09 3.76
C GLN A 246 -9.28 -18.53 3.32
N ARG A 247 -9.32 -18.81 2.01
CA ARG A 247 -9.19 -20.17 1.50
C ARG A 247 -7.79 -20.73 1.69
N TRP A 248 -6.76 -19.93 1.39
CA TRP A 248 -5.37 -20.36 1.52
C TRP A 248 -4.98 -20.53 2.98
N CYS A 249 -5.44 -19.65 3.89
CA CYS A 249 -5.28 -19.85 5.33
C CYS A 249 -5.91 -21.16 5.79
N ARG A 250 -7.17 -21.46 5.39
CA ARG A 250 -7.79 -22.75 5.74
C ARG A 250 -6.97 -23.94 5.26
N LYS A 251 -6.49 -23.90 4.01
CA LYS A 251 -5.64 -24.96 3.46
C LYS A 251 -4.33 -25.12 4.23
N ALA A 252 -3.69 -24.00 4.59
CA ALA A 252 -2.48 -23.98 5.39
C ALA A 252 -2.69 -24.57 6.79
N LEU A 253 -3.81 -24.26 7.44
CA LEU A 253 -4.14 -24.79 8.77
C LEU A 253 -4.49 -26.29 8.76
N ALA A 254 -5.01 -26.80 7.65
CA ALA A 254 -5.30 -28.22 7.48
C ALA A 254 -4.03 -29.07 7.29
N ARG A 255 -2.89 -28.45 7.00
CA ARG A 255 -1.61 -29.12 6.80
C ARG A 255 -0.95 -29.46 8.14
N GLN A 256 -0.79 -30.75 8.42
CA GLN A 256 -0.29 -31.26 9.71
C GLN A 256 1.18 -30.89 9.98
N ASP A 257 1.98 -30.74 8.92
CA ASP A 257 3.41 -30.41 8.96
C ASP A 257 3.70 -28.92 8.68
N ASN A 258 2.72 -28.03 8.88
CA ASN A 258 2.90 -26.61 8.56
C ASN A 258 3.74 -25.85 9.58
N THR A 259 5.06 -25.95 9.42
CA THR A 259 6.03 -25.25 10.27
C THR A 259 6.05 -23.74 10.09
N ALA A 260 5.45 -23.22 9.00
CA ALA A 260 5.41 -21.78 8.75
C ALA A 260 4.42 -21.08 9.68
N LEU A 261 3.24 -21.69 9.91
CA LEU A 261 2.24 -21.15 10.83
C LEU A 261 2.44 -21.64 12.27
N PHE A 262 2.90 -22.88 12.45
CA PHE A 262 3.10 -23.51 13.74
C PHE A 262 4.50 -24.13 13.82
N PRO A 263 5.51 -23.39 14.32
CA PRO A 263 6.84 -23.94 14.53
C PRO A 263 6.79 -25.13 15.49
N ASN A 264 7.80 -26.03 15.41
CA ASN A 264 7.83 -27.31 16.12
C ASN A 264 7.32 -27.22 17.57
N GLY A 265 6.27 -28.01 17.86
CA GLY A 265 5.63 -28.08 19.17
C GLY A 265 4.44 -27.13 19.38
N ALA A 266 4.22 -26.16 18.48
CA ALA A 266 2.99 -25.38 18.46
C ALA A 266 1.88 -26.14 17.74
N ALA A 267 0.65 -26.03 18.25
CA ALA A 267 -0.55 -26.60 17.63
C ALA A 267 -1.72 -25.62 17.76
N ARG A 268 -2.76 -25.83 16.95
CA ARG A 268 -4.04 -25.14 17.12
C ARG A 268 -4.63 -25.54 18.48
N THR A 269 -5.05 -24.54 19.24
CA THR A 269 -5.65 -24.70 20.57
C THR A 269 -6.70 -23.61 20.80
N ALA A 270 -7.63 -23.88 21.71
CA ALA A 270 -8.62 -22.93 22.20
C ALA A 270 -8.12 -22.15 23.43
N ASP A 271 -6.99 -22.54 24.02
CA ASP A 271 -6.44 -21.89 25.20
C ASP A 271 -6.08 -20.41 24.89
N PRO A 272 -6.60 -19.43 25.66
CA PRO A 272 -6.36 -18.03 25.39
C PRO A 272 -4.88 -17.63 25.41
N ALA A 273 -4.06 -18.21 26.29
CA ALA A 273 -2.65 -17.83 26.40
C ALA A 273 -1.87 -18.31 25.18
N ASP A 274 -2.11 -19.54 24.74
CA ASP A 274 -1.48 -20.12 23.56
C ASP A 274 -1.93 -19.44 22.25
N VAL A 275 -3.22 -19.09 22.14
CA VAL A 275 -3.74 -18.33 21.00
C VAL A 275 -3.05 -16.98 20.92
N LYS A 276 -3.01 -16.21 22.02
CA LYS A 276 -2.35 -14.90 22.06
C LYS A 276 -0.84 -15.00 21.78
N ALA A 277 -0.16 -16.05 22.25
CA ALA A 277 1.23 -16.32 21.88
C ALA A 277 1.39 -16.57 20.38
N THR A 278 0.43 -17.28 19.75
CA THR A 278 0.39 -17.49 18.30
C THR A 278 0.17 -16.19 17.53
N LEU A 279 -0.78 -15.35 17.96
CA LEU A 279 -1.03 -14.04 17.35
C LEU A 279 0.20 -13.13 17.39
N ARG A 280 0.94 -13.11 18.51
CA ARG A 280 2.22 -12.39 18.63
C ARG A 280 3.23 -12.88 17.59
N ARG A 281 3.40 -14.20 17.45
CA ARG A 281 4.31 -14.77 16.43
C ARG A 281 3.87 -14.41 15.02
N TRP A 282 2.58 -14.50 14.73
CA TRP A 282 2.04 -14.18 13.41
C TRP A 282 2.17 -12.70 13.06
N SER A 283 2.05 -11.78 14.02
CA SER A 283 2.33 -10.36 13.77
C SER A 283 3.74 -10.15 13.21
N LEU A 284 4.74 -10.80 13.80
CA LEU A 284 6.12 -10.72 13.33
C LEU A 284 6.33 -11.45 12.00
N HIS A 285 5.72 -12.62 11.83
CA HIS A 285 5.87 -13.44 10.63
C HIS A 285 5.23 -12.82 9.38
N PHE A 286 4.03 -12.24 9.53
CA PHE A 286 3.32 -11.64 8.41
C PHE A 286 3.73 -10.18 8.18
N LEU A 287 3.86 -9.39 9.24
CA LEU A 287 4.00 -7.93 9.14
C LEU A 287 5.42 -7.45 9.43
N GLY A 288 6.31 -8.30 9.94
CA GLY A 288 7.65 -7.87 10.39
C GLY A 288 7.62 -7.02 11.65
N GLU A 289 6.48 -6.94 12.34
CA GLU A 289 6.26 -6.08 13.50
C GLU A 289 5.82 -6.89 14.72
N ARG A 290 6.18 -6.43 15.91
CA ARG A 290 5.71 -7.04 17.16
C ARG A 290 4.51 -6.25 17.67
N PHE A 291 3.34 -6.90 17.71
CA PHE A 291 2.18 -6.32 18.36
C PHE A 291 2.41 -6.18 19.86
N THR A 292 1.90 -5.08 20.42
CA THR A 292 1.79 -4.87 21.86
C THR A 292 0.76 -5.82 22.47
N ASP A 293 0.78 -5.98 23.80
CA ASP A 293 -0.21 -6.83 24.48
C ASP A 293 -1.64 -6.34 24.24
N THR A 294 -1.87 -5.03 24.23
CA THR A 294 -3.18 -4.44 23.91
C THR A 294 -3.64 -4.82 22.51
N GLN A 295 -2.79 -4.69 21.48
CA GLN A 295 -3.14 -5.06 20.11
C GLN A 295 -3.42 -6.57 19.96
N VAL A 296 -2.71 -7.41 20.69
CA VAL A 296 -2.94 -8.86 20.71
C VAL A 296 -4.28 -9.19 21.38
N ASP A 297 -4.61 -8.50 22.47
CA ASP A 297 -5.86 -8.67 23.20
C ASP A 297 -7.06 -8.18 22.38
N GLU A 298 -6.93 -7.06 21.66
CA GLU A 298 -7.93 -6.57 20.70
C GLU A 298 -8.13 -7.59 19.58
N LEU A 299 -7.07 -8.05 18.91
CA LEU A 299 -7.19 -9.03 17.84
C LEU A 299 -7.81 -10.36 18.32
N TYR A 300 -7.45 -10.80 19.52
CA TYR A 300 -8.05 -11.97 20.15
C TYR A 300 -9.55 -11.76 20.42
N THR A 301 -9.93 -10.63 21.01
CA THR A 301 -11.30 -10.35 21.42
C THR A 301 -12.22 -10.06 20.25
N ASP A 302 -11.74 -9.30 19.26
CA ASP A 302 -12.57 -8.77 18.18
C ASP A 302 -12.64 -9.70 16.97
N VAL A 303 -11.64 -10.57 16.78
CA VAL A 303 -11.57 -11.47 15.62
C VAL A 303 -11.58 -12.94 16.03
N PHE A 304 -10.76 -13.35 17.00
CA PHE A 304 -10.68 -14.78 17.35
C PHE A 304 -11.91 -15.26 18.10
N VAL A 305 -12.27 -14.62 19.22
CA VAL A 305 -13.38 -15.04 20.10
C VAL A 305 -14.72 -15.16 19.36
N PRO A 306 -15.14 -14.21 18.50
CA PRO A 306 -16.45 -14.29 17.84
C PRO A 306 -16.56 -15.43 16.82
N LEU A 307 -15.42 -15.94 16.34
CA LEU A 307 -15.34 -17.01 15.35
C LEU A 307 -15.02 -18.38 15.96
N ALA A 308 -14.54 -18.40 17.21
CA ALA A 308 -14.21 -19.64 17.91
C ALA A 308 -15.47 -20.26 18.48
N THR A 309 -15.59 -21.58 18.36
CA THR A 309 -16.64 -22.37 19.01
C THR A 309 -16.01 -23.33 20.03
N PRO A 310 -16.78 -23.86 21.00
CA PRO A 310 -16.24 -24.80 21.99
C PRO A 310 -15.60 -26.06 21.38
N THR A 311 -16.04 -26.46 20.18
CA THR A 311 -15.61 -27.69 19.51
C THR A 311 -14.73 -27.46 18.29
N ASP A 312 -14.65 -26.23 17.79
CA ASP A 312 -13.91 -25.89 16.58
C ASP A 312 -13.33 -24.48 16.64
N THR A 313 -12.00 -24.41 16.55
CA THR A 313 -11.24 -23.15 16.50
C THR A 313 -10.77 -22.81 15.09
N GLU A 314 -10.98 -23.68 14.11
CA GLU A 314 -10.52 -23.44 12.74
C GLU A 314 -11.05 -22.12 12.16
N PRO A 315 -12.35 -21.78 12.25
CA PRO A 315 -12.85 -20.53 11.69
C PRO A 315 -12.16 -19.30 12.30
N ALA A 316 -11.84 -19.34 13.60
CA ALA A 316 -11.11 -18.28 14.29
C ALA A 316 -9.67 -18.14 13.80
N TYR A 317 -8.94 -19.26 13.67
CA TYR A 317 -7.59 -19.25 13.11
C TYR A 317 -7.56 -18.79 11.63
N VAL A 318 -8.57 -19.18 10.83
CA VAL A 318 -8.73 -18.65 9.46
C VAL A 318 -8.98 -17.14 9.50
N GLY A 319 -9.85 -16.68 10.40
CA GLY A 319 -10.17 -15.28 10.61
C GLY A 319 -8.92 -14.44 10.88
N VAL A 320 -8.14 -14.80 11.91
CA VAL A 320 -6.92 -14.05 12.29
C VAL A 320 -5.79 -14.21 11.26
N CYS A 321 -5.62 -15.37 10.63
CA CYS A 321 -4.66 -15.54 9.53
C CYS A 321 -4.99 -14.62 8.35
N SER A 322 -6.27 -14.58 7.95
CA SER A 322 -6.75 -13.71 6.88
C SER A 322 -6.70 -12.22 7.25
N TYR A 323 -6.80 -11.88 8.54
CA TYR A 323 -6.60 -10.51 9.03
C TYR A 323 -5.18 -10.04 8.74
N PHE A 324 -4.16 -10.84 9.07
CA PHE A 324 -2.76 -10.47 8.83
C PHE A 324 -2.45 -10.26 7.34
N ILE A 325 -2.95 -11.14 6.46
CA ILE A 325 -2.77 -10.99 5.00
C ILE A 325 -3.46 -9.74 4.47
N ARG A 326 -4.62 -9.36 5.04
CA ARG A 326 -5.37 -8.17 4.61
C ARG A 326 -4.93 -6.90 5.33
N HIS A 327 -3.96 -7.01 6.24
CA HIS A 327 -3.45 -5.86 6.97
C HIS A 327 -2.75 -4.89 6.00
N PRO A 328 -2.92 -3.56 6.14
CA PRO A 328 -2.25 -2.60 5.28
C PRO A 328 -0.73 -2.79 5.22
N HIS A 329 -0.06 -3.08 6.34
CA HIS A 329 1.40 -3.33 6.38
C HIS A 329 1.82 -4.62 5.67
N TRP A 330 0.89 -5.54 5.39
CA TRP A 330 1.18 -6.69 4.53
C TRP A 330 1.03 -6.30 3.05
N ILE A 331 -0.04 -5.58 2.72
CA ILE A 331 -0.37 -5.19 1.35
C ILE A 331 0.64 -4.17 0.80
N PHE A 332 1.13 -3.30 1.67
CA PHE A 332 2.00 -2.17 1.36
C PHE A 332 3.30 -2.28 2.15
N TYR A 333 4.43 -2.18 1.45
CA TYR A 333 5.79 -2.28 2.01
C TYR A 333 6.69 -1.14 1.55
#